data_AF-A0A317EJ21-F1
#
_entry.id   AF-A0A317EJ21-F1
#
_cell.length_a   1.000
_cell.length_b   1.000
_cell.length_c   1.000
_cell.angle_alpha   90.00
_cell.angle_beta   90.00
_cell.angle_gamma   90.00
#
_symmetry.space_group_name_H-M   'P 1'
#
loop_
_entity.id
_entity.type
_entity.pdbx_description
1 polymer ?
#
loop_
_entity_poly.entity_id
_entity_poly.type
_entity_poly.pdbx_seq_one_letter_code
_entity_poly.pdbx_strand_id
1 'polypeptide(L)'
;MIKTKHFIIMALFALITPILFSACKKDRNLPEQEVLTPGPDVDFYALTSDGKLLLINAKNPSTIKSTISLSGLQSGETILGIDFRPATGQLYGIGSSSRLYVIDYKTGAARSISAAPFTPALNGTSVGFDFNPTVDRIRLVTSAGQNLRLNPETGTVAATDGSINGVANARVSSVAYTQNKAGATTTVLFDVDAANDKLHKQDPPNDGKLVEVGNLGYDVDEVGGFDINPDGTAALAALTTGGTSALFTIDLNSGKASKIGNLSTQIVGVAIPTEPVAYAVSNNNELLIFNPASSNPTLISKAITGIQVGESILGIDMRPLNGQLFAFGSTSRIYSINASSGLATMVGTGPLTTLLSATQIGFDFNPTVDRIRIVGNNGQNFRVNPADGVLTVDGNISLTTATVSGSAYTNNFAGATTTVLFDIDDLGNRLYKQDPPNMGTLVDVGPLGINVEANSGFDIGGTSGTAYGIFTVAGVQRLYTVNLTSGAATAGATITTAVRGFTLGLGF
;
A
#
# COMPACT_ATOMS: atom_id res chain seq x y z
N MET A 1 -66.83 -60.35 66.79
CA MET A 1 -67.49 -61.33 65.89
C MET A 1 -68.89 -60.82 65.59
N ILE A 2 -69.28 -60.86 64.31
CA ILE A 2 -70.66 -60.75 63.79
C ILE A 2 -71.23 -59.34 63.59
N LYS A 3 -71.26 -58.97 62.29
CA LYS A 3 -72.28 -58.23 61.49
C LYS A 3 -73.34 -57.42 62.25
N THR A 4 -73.75 -56.25 61.73
CA THR A 4 -74.89 -56.06 60.79
C THR A 4 -75.25 -54.55 60.58
N LYS A 5 -75.33 -54.15 59.30
CA LYS A 5 -76.19 -53.15 58.59
C LYS A 5 -76.35 -51.66 59.01
N HIS A 6 -75.94 -50.82 58.05
CA HIS A 6 -76.68 -49.74 57.34
C HIS A 6 -77.46 -48.67 58.11
N PHE A 7 -77.03 -47.40 57.96
CA PHE A 7 -77.95 -46.28 57.72
C PHE A 7 -77.34 -45.26 56.75
N ILE A 8 -78.18 -44.83 55.81
CA ILE A 8 -77.98 -43.86 54.73
C ILE A 8 -77.98 -42.44 55.30
N ILE A 9 -76.99 -41.60 54.95
CA ILE A 9 -77.20 -40.14 54.80
C ILE A 9 -76.42 -39.65 53.57
N MET A 10 -77.18 -39.00 52.70
CA MET A 10 -76.81 -38.36 51.43
C MET A 10 -76.04 -37.06 51.71
N ALA A 11 -74.88 -36.85 51.08
CA ALA A 11 -74.26 -35.53 50.97
C ALA A 11 -73.65 -35.38 49.56
N LEU A 12 -74.32 -34.54 48.78
CA LEU A 12 -74.01 -34.12 47.42
C LEU A 12 -72.87 -33.08 47.47
N PHE A 13 -71.75 -33.29 46.79
CA PHE A 13 -70.84 -32.20 46.42
C PHE A 13 -70.18 -32.46 45.06
N ALA A 14 -70.12 -31.38 44.29
CA ALA A 14 -69.93 -31.31 42.85
C ALA A 14 -68.52 -31.67 42.37
N LEU A 15 -68.45 -32.37 41.23
CA LEU A 15 -67.22 -32.59 40.46
C LEU A 15 -67.00 -31.38 39.54
N ILE A 16 -66.02 -30.53 39.84
CA ILE A 16 -65.52 -29.48 38.93
C ILE A 16 -64.35 -30.08 38.16
N THR A 17 -64.51 -30.24 36.85
CA THR A 17 -63.44 -30.61 35.92
C THR A 17 -62.84 -29.31 35.35
N PRO A 18 -61.57 -28.97 35.62
CA PRO A 18 -60.95 -27.83 34.94
C PRO A 18 -60.52 -28.22 33.52
N ILE A 19 -61.11 -27.50 32.57
CA ILE A 19 -60.74 -27.44 31.16
C ILE A 19 -59.28 -26.96 31.06
N LEU A 20 -58.41 -27.79 30.52
CA LEU A 20 -57.04 -27.41 30.15
C LEU A 20 -57.11 -26.43 28.97
N PHE A 21 -56.87 -25.14 29.23
CA PHE A 21 -56.56 -24.18 28.18
C PHE A 21 -55.19 -24.53 27.60
N SER A 22 -55.17 -25.11 26.39
CA SER A 22 -53.97 -25.15 25.56
C SER A 22 -53.68 -23.73 25.08
N ALA A 23 -52.75 -23.05 25.78
CA ALA A 23 -52.19 -21.80 25.30
C ALA A 23 -51.35 -22.09 24.05
N CYS A 24 -51.89 -21.76 22.88
CA CYS A 24 -51.09 -21.65 21.67
C CYS A 24 -49.98 -20.62 21.91
N LYS A 25 -48.75 -21.08 22.18
CA LYS A 25 -47.56 -20.27 21.95
C LYS A 25 -47.51 -20.00 20.45
N LYS A 26 -48.07 -18.86 20.06
CA LYS A 26 -47.81 -18.26 18.76
C LYS A 26 -46.34 -17.86 18.82
N ASP A 27 -45.48 -18.65 18.17
CA ASP A 27 -44.08 -18.31 17.97
C ASP A 27 -44.02 -16.92 17.36
N ARG A 28 -43.69 -15.94 18.20
CA ARG A 28 -43.26 -14.64 17.71
C ARG A 28 -41.87 -14.91 17.17
N ASN A 29 -41.75 -15.01 15.85
CA ASN A 29 -40.49 -14.74 15.16
C ASN A 29 -40.09 -13.31 15.51
N LEU A 30 -39.45 -13.13 16.66
CA LEU A 30 -38.60 -11.96 16.88
C LEU A 30 -37.51 -12.09 15.81
N PRO A 31 -37.20 -11.03 15.04
CA PRO A 31 -36.02 -11.05 14.19
C PRO A 31 -34.84 -11.46 15.07
N GLU A 32 -34.08 -12.46 14.62
CA GLU A 32 -32.88 -12.91 15.32
C GLU A 32 -32.05 -11.67 15.63
N GLN A 33 -31.84 -11.39 16.93
CA GLN A 33 -31.19 -10.16 17.34
C GLN A 33 -29.78 -10.17 16.74
N GLU A 34 -29.51 -9.22 15.84
CA GLU A 34 -28.24 -9.13 15.14
C GLU A 34 -27.09 -9.03 16.16
N VAL A 35 -26.22 -10.05 16.18
CA VAL A 35 -25.11 -10.15 17.13
C VAL A 35 -23.91 -9.42 16.55
N LEU A 36 -23.49 -8.34 17.21
CA LEU A 36 -22.27 -7.62 16.85
C LEU A 36 -21.03 -8.36 17.37
N THR A 37 -19.98 -8.39 16.56
CA THR A 37 -18.67 -8.94 16.88
C THR A 37 -17.69 -7.79 17.15
N PRO A 38 -16.83 -7.87 18.18
CA PRO A 38 -15.79 -6.87 18.37
C PRO A 38 -14.87 -6.77 17.15
N GLY A 39 -14.66 -5.56 16.64
CA GLY A 39 -13.74 -5.31 15.54
C GLY A 39 -12.27 -5.36 15.99
N PRO A 40 -11.34 -5.69 15.07
CA PRO A 40 -9.91 -5.66 15.35
C PRO A 40 -9.40 -4.21 15.49
N ASP A 41 -8.25 -4.03 16.16
CA ASP A 41 -7.59 -2.73 16.27
C ASP A 41 -6.79 -2.43 14.99
N VAL A 42 -7.52 -2.14 13.91
CA VAL A 42 -6.97 -1.87 12.58
C VAL A 42 -7.55 -0.56 12.07
N ASP A 43 -6.67 0.34 11.66
CA ASP A 43 -7.05 1.55 10.94
C ASP A 43 -7.22 1.26 9.46
N PHE A 44 -8.27 1.80 8.85
CA PHE A 44 -8.54 1.69 7.42
C PHE A 44 -9.13 3.00 6.88
N TYR A 45 -8.96 3.21 5.59
CA TYR A 45 -9.59 4.29 4.85
C TYR A 45 -10.86 3.77 4.17
N ALA A 46 -11.99 4.43 4.44
CA ALA A 46 -13.26 4.17 3.78
C ALA A 46 -13.54 5.26 2.75
N LEU A 47 -13.78 4.88 1.50
CA LEU A 47 -14.19 5.78 0.43
C LEU A 47 -15.71 5.93 0.44
N THR A 48 -16.21 7.15 0.52
CA THR A 48 -17.65 7.45 0.44
C THR A 48 -18.09 7.69 -0.99
N SER A 49 -19.38 7.48 -1.28
CA SER A 49 -19.96 7.74 -2.61
C SER A 49 -19.91 9.22 -3.04
N ASP A 50 -19.80 10.15 -2.09
CA ASP A 50 -19.62 11.59 -2.34
C ASP A 50 -18.15 12.02 -2.44
N GLY A 51 -17.21 11.08 -2.55
CA GLY A 51 -15.81 11.37 -2.86
C GLY A 51 -14.99 11.85 -1.67
N LYS A 52 -15.19 11.26 -0.49
CA LYS A 52 -14.37 11.52 0.71
C LYS A 52 -13.66 10.25 1.17
N LEU A 53 -12.50 10.44 1.79
CA LEU A 53 -11.80 9.42 2.56
C LEU A 53 -12.08 9.62 4.04
N LEU A 54 -12.57 8.57 4.71
CA LEU A 54 -12.74 8.53 6.15
C LEU A 54 -11.66 7.64 6.76
N LEU A 55 -10.90 8.14 7.71
CA LEU A 55 -10.03 7.29 8.53
C LEU A 55 -10.85 6.75 9.70
N ILE A 56 -10.97 5.43 9.80
CA ILE A 56 -11.78 4.74 10.81
C ILE A 56 -10.93 3.64 11.45
N ASN A 57 -11.11 3.41 12.74
CA ASN A 57 -10.57 2.23 13.40
C ASN A 57 -11.67 1.17 13.53
N ALA A 58 -11.40 -0.06 13.06
CA ALA A 58 -12.39 -1.13 13.03
C ALA A 58 -12.91 -1.54 14.43
N LYS A 59 -12.19 -1.25 15.52
CA LYS A 59 -12.67 -1.47 16.89
C LYS A 59 -13.83 -0.54 17.27
N ASN A 60 -13.94 0.62 16.62
CA ASN A 60 -14.95 1.64 16.90
C ASN A 60 -15.47 2.27 15.58
N PRO A 61 -16.21 1.52 14.73
CA PRO A 61 -16.59 1.97 13.39
C PRO A 61 -17.52 3.18 13.34
N SER A 62 -18.15 3.54 14.46
CA SER A 62 -18.98 4.74 14.60
C SER A 62 -18.18 6.03 14.83
N THR A 63 -16.88 5.94 15.12
CA THR A 63 -16.01 7.10 15.37
C THR A 63 -15.09 7.33 14.17
N ILE A 64 -15.30 8.44 13.49
CA ILE A 64 -14.46 8.88 12.38
C ILE A 64 -13.27 9.67 12.94
N LYS A 65 -12.04 9.21 12.67
CA LYS A 65 -10.79 9.87 13.10
C LYS A 65 -10.44 11.07 12.21
N SER A 66 -10.73 10.98 10.92
CA SER A 66 -10.47 12.03 9.93
C SER A 66 -11.44 11.94 8.76
N THR A 67 -11.73 13.07 8.12
CA THR A 67 -12.53 13.15 6.89
C THR A 67 -11.84 14.10 5.92
N ILE A 68 -11.54 13.59 4.72
CA ILE A 68 -10.78 14.31 3.70
C ILE A 68 -11.56 14.25 2.38
N SER A 69 -11.78 15.39 1.74
CA SER A 69 -12.45 15.42 0.43
C SER A 69 -11.44 15.21 -0.70
N LEU A 70 -11.79 14.37 -1.67
CA LEU A 70 -10.96 14.15 -2.85
C LEU A 70 -11.02 15.36 -3.80
N SER A 71 -9.89 15.65 -4.44
CA SER A 71 -9.74 16.72 -5.44
C SER A 71 -8.78 16.28 -6.55
N GLY A 72 -8.69 17.05 -7.65
CA GLY A 72 -7.75 16.76 -8.75
C GLY A 72 -8.21 15.70 -9.77
N LEU A 73 -9.45 15.21 -9.66
CA LEU A 73 -10.08 14.30 -10.63
C LEU A 73 -10.47 15.02 -11.93
N GLN A 74 -10.70 14.26 -13.01
CA GLN A 74 -11.33 14.83 -14.20
C GLN A 74 -12.74 15.36 -13.89
N SER A 75 -13.20 16.31 -14.69
CA SER A 75 -14.54 16.88 -14.52
C SER A 75 -15.61 15.80 -14.63
N GLY A 76 -16.48 15.69 -13.61
CA GLY A 76 -17.56 14.70 -13.56
C GLY A 76 -17.12 13.28 -13.17
N GLU A 77 -15.84 13.05 -12.88
CA GLU A 77 -15.32 11.75 -12.46
C GLU A 77 -15.45 11.53 -10.94
N THR A 78 -15.67 10.27 -10.57
CA THR A 78 -15.64 9.79 -9.18
C THR A 78 -14.63 8.65 -9.04
N ILE A 79 -14.13 8.40 -7.84
CA ILE A 79 -13.35 7.19 -7.55
C ILE A 79 -14.30 6.04 -7.22
N LEU A 80 -14.05 4.86 -7.80
CA LEU A 80 -14.88 3.66 -7.68
C LEU A 80 -14.28 2.59 -6.76
N GLY A 81 -12.99 2.69 -6.45
CA GLY A 81 -12.27 1.74 -5.60
C GLY A 81 -10.89 2.30 -5.25
N ILE A 82 -10.34 1.86 -4.13
CA ILE A 82 -9.04 2.31 -3.61
C ILE A 82 -8.28 1.13 -3.02
N ASP A 83 -6.96 1.18 -3.10
CA ASP A 83 -6.07 0.23 -2.40
C ASP A 83 -4.65 0.81 -2.26
N PHE A 84 -3.90 0.37 -1.24
CA PHE A 84 -2.52 0.75 -1.01
C PHE A 84 -1.54 -0.17 -1.74
N ARG A 85 -0.64 0.41 -2.54
CA ARG A 85 0.41 -0.34 -3.24
C ARG A 85 1.48 -0.83 -2.25
N PRO A 86 1.64 -2.15 -1.99
CA PRO A 86 2.60 -2.63 -0.99
C PRO A 86 4.06 -2.27 -1.30
N ALA A 87 4.42 -2.17 -2.58
CA ALA A 87 5.77 -1.81 -3.01
C ALA A 87 6.15 -0.35 -2.72
N THR A 88 5.20 0.53 -2.39
CA THR A 88 5.48 1.96 -2.18
C THR A 88 4.76 2.57 -0.99
N GLY A 89 3.67 1.96 -0.49
CA GLY A 89 2.79 2.52 0.54
C GLY A 89 1.83 3.59 0.07
N GLN A 90 1.81 3.93 -1.22
CA GLN A 90 0.92 4.98 -1.73
C GLN A 90 -0.50 4.44 -1.91
N LEU A 91 -1.50 5.28 -1.63
CA LEU A 91 -2.90 4.98 -1.93
C LEU A 91 -3.17 5.23 -3.42
N TYR A 92 -3.76 4.25 -4.10
CA TYR A 92 -4.25 4.38 -5.46
C TYR A 92 -5.77 4.35 -5.47
N GLY A 93 -6.36 4.93 -6.51
CA GLY A 93 -7.78 4.84 -6.78
C GLY A 93 -8.08 4.66 -8.27
N ILE A 94 -9.16 3.94 -8.57
CA ILE A 94 -9.68 3.79 -9.92
C ILE A 94 -10.82 4.78 -10.16
N GLY A 95 -10.66 5.66 -11.14
CA GLY A 95 -11.67 6.63 -11.53
C GLY A 95 -12.71 6.07 -12.50
N SER A 96 -13.94 6.58 -12.44
CA SER A 96 -15.07 6.17 -13.28
C SER A 96 -14.87 6.42 -14.77
N SER A 97 -13.87 7.21 -15.16
CA SER A 97 -13.49 7.44 -16.55
C SER A 97 -12.39 6.50 -17.06
N SER A 98 -12.11 5.38 -16.36
CA SER A 98 -11.02 4.43 -16.66
C SER A 98 -9.63 5.05 -16.53
N ARG A 99 -9.41 5.75 -15.42
CA ARG A 99 -8.12 6.40 -15.08
C ARG A 99 -7.61 5.90 -13.74
N LEU A 100 -6.33 5.56 -13.70
CA LEU A 100 -5.66 5.26 -12.45
C LEU A 100 -5.14 6.55 -11.79
N TYR A 101 -5.39 6.69 -10.51
CA TYR A 101 -4.96 7.82 -9.68
C TYR A 101 -4.03 7.35 -8.57
N VAL A 102 -3.05 8.19 -8.23
CA VAL A 102 -2.42 8.18 -6.90
C VAL A 102 -3.09 9.26 -6.08
N ILE A 103 -3.41 8.95 -4.84
CA ILE A 103 -4.14 9.82 -3.92
C ILE A 103 -3.26 10.06 -2.69
N ASP A 104 -2.99 11.32 -2.38
CA ASP A 104 -2.48 11.68 -1.07
C ASP A 104 -3.60 11.52 -0.04
N TYR A 105 -3.52 10.48 0.78
CA TYR A 105 -4.54 10.14 1.77
C TYR A 105 -4.59 11.11 2.96
N LYS A 106 -3.64 12.05 3.09
CA LYS A 106 -3.65 13.11 4.12
C LYS A 106 -4.29 14.40 3.63
N THR A 107 -4.17 14.71 2.34
CA THR A 107 -4.68 15.97 1.75
C THR A 107 -5.88 15.78 0.83
N GLY A 108 -6.09 14.58 0.29
CA GLY A 108 -7.13 14.26 -0.69
C GLY A 108 -6.78 14.66 -2.12
N ALA A 109 -5.58 15.17 -2.37
CA ALA A 109 -5.12 15.49 -3.71
C ALA A 109 -4.91 14.20 -4.52
N ALA A 110 -5.70 14.01 -5.56
CA ALA A 110 -5.56 12.92 -6.51
C ALA A 110 -4.88 13.42 -7.79
N ARG A 111 -4.03 12.56 -8.37
CA ARG A 111 -3.38 12.82 -9.65
C ARG A 111 -3.43 11.57 -10.52
N SER A 112 -3.84 11.73 -11.77
CA SER A 112 -3.84 10.62 -12.71
C SER A 112 -2.41 10.20 -13.07
N ILE A 113 -2.17 8.89 -13.13
CA ILE A 113 -0.88 8.33 -13.57
C ILE A 113 -0.65 8.57 -15.07
N SER A 114 -1.71 8.54 -15.88
CA SER A 114 -1.65 8.69 -17.33
C SER A 114 -2.53 9.84 -17.84
N ALA A 115 -2.07 10.50 -18.91
CA ALA A 115 -2.84 11.58 -19.54
C ALA A 115 -4.14 11.09 -20.21
N ALA A 116 -4.14 9.86 -20.75
CA ALA A 116 -5.30 9.22 -21.36
C ALA A 116 -5.90 8.15 -20.43
N PRO A 117 -7.21 7.86 -20.54
CA PRO A 117 -7.81 6.67 -19.94
C PRO A 117 -7.14 5.40 -20.48
N PHE A 118 -7.13 4.34 -19.68
CA PHE A 118 -6.68 3.04 -20.18
C PHE A 118 -7.74 2.37 -21.06
N THR A 119 -7.28 1.43 -21.88
CA THR A 119 -8.12 0.59 -22.73
C THR A 119 -7.79 -0.89 -22.52
N PRO A 120 -8.77 -1.82 -22.52
CA PRO A 120 -10.22 -1.58 -22.64
C PRO A 120 -10.79 -0.78 -21.45
N ALA A 121 -11.83 0.02 -21.72
CA ALA A 121 -12.49 0.82 -20.69
C ALA A 121 -13.25 -0.07 -19.70
N LEU A 122 -13.52 0.47 -18.52
CA LEU A 122 -14.37 -0.14 -17.51
C LEU A 122 -15.76 -0.45 -18.07
N ASN A 123 -16.29 -1.61 -17.70
CA ASN A 123 -17.69 -1.97 -17.91
C ASN A 123 -18.35 -2.37 -16.57
N GLY A 124 -19.67 -2.49 -16.55
CA GLY A 124 -20.41 -2.82 -15.33
C GLY A 124 -20.61 -1.62 -14.39
N THR A 125 -21.07 -1.93 -13.19
CA THR A 125 -21.58 -0.97 -12.18
C THR A 125 -20.70 -0.86 -10.95
N SER A 126 -19.97 -1.92 -10.61
CA SER A 126 -19.05 -2.00 -9.48
C SER A 126 -17.68 -2.51 -9.90
N VAL A 127 -16.65 -2.15 -9.14
CA VAL A 127 -15.25 -2.47 -9.42
C VAL A 127 -14.57 -3.00 -8.15
N GLY A 128 -14.11 -4.24 -8.21
CA GLY A 128 -13.06 -4.73 -7.32
C GLY A 128 -11.70 -4.24 -7.80
N PHE A 129 -10.89 -3.70 -6.89
CA PHE A 129 -9.62 -3.06 -7.18
C PHE A 129 -8.63 -3.36 -6.05
N ASP A 130 -7.54 -4.07 -6.34
CA ASP A 130 -6.59 -4.49 -5.31
C ASP A 130 -5.20 -4.80 -5.89
N PHE A 131 -4.13 -4.55 -5.14
CA PHE A 131 -2.75 -4.83 -5.52
C PHE A 131 -2.37 -6.26 -5.24
N ASN A 132 -1.88 -6.95 -6.27
CA ASN A 132 -1.18 -8.21 -6.08
C ASN A 132 0.24 -7.94 -5.51
N PRO A 133 0.53 -8.32 -4.24
CA PRO A 133 1.80 -8.00 -3.59
C PRO A 133 3.00 -8.79 -4.16
N THR A 134 2.75 -9.86 -4.92
CA THR A 134 3.80 -10.75 -5.45
C THR A 134 4.39 -10.26 -6.77
N VAL A 135 3.58 -9.63 -7.61
CA VAL A 135 3.96 -9.17 -8.96
C VAL A 135 3.81 -7.67 -9.18
N ASP A 136 3.34 -6.95 -8.16
CA ASP A 136 3.18 -5.49 -8.17
C ASP A 136 2.34 -5.01 -9.36
N ARG A 137 1.16 -5.62 -9.49
CA ARG A 137 0.13 -5.28 -10.47
C ARG A 137 -1.18 -5.14 -9.76
N ILE A 138 -2.04 -4.29 -10.31
CA ILE A 138 -3.39 -4.09 -9.79
C ILE A 138 -4.30 -5.08 -10.48
N ARG A 139 -5.04 -5.86 -9.70
CA ARG A 139 -6.20 -6.61 -10.18
C ARG A 139 -7.39 -5.67 -10.23
N LEU A 140 -8.08 -5.69 -11.36
CA LEU A 140 -9.34 -5.00 -11.54
C LEU A 140 -10.39 -5.99 -12.04
N VAL A 141 -11.47 -6.15 -11.29
CA VAL A 141 -12.61 -7.00 -11.65
C VAL A 141 -13.88 -6.15 -11.63
N THR A 142 -14.80 -6.36 -12.56
CA THR A 142 -16.08 -5.63 -12.56
C THR A 142 -17.27 -6.55 -12.36
N SER A 143 -18.42 -5.99 -11.98
CA SER A 143 -19.68 -6.73 -11.85
C SER A 143 -20.16 -7.36 -13.17
N ALA A 144 -19.65 -6.90 -14.32
CA ALA A 144 -19.90 -7.49 -15.64
C ALA A 144 -18.92 -8.61 -16.01
N GLY A 145 -18.02 -9.00 -15.10
CA GLY A 145 -17.06 -10.08 -15.27
C GLY A 145 -15.80 -9.70 -16.05
N GLN A 146 -15.55 -8.41 -16.29
CA GLN A 146 -14.26 -7.97 -16.83
C GLN A 146 -13.16 -8.24 -15.81
N ASN A 147 -12.00 -8.70 -16.27
CA ASN A 147 -10.86 -9.04 -15.43
C ASN A 147 -9.58 -8.49 -16.08
N LEU A 148 -8.97 -7.48 -15.48
CA LEU A 148 -7.79 -6.79 -16.00
C LEU A 148 -6.65 -6.83 -14.97
N ARG A 149 -5.43 -6.78 -15.48
CA ARG A 149 -4.25 -6.38 -14.71
C ARG A 149 -3.80 -5.01 -15.17
N LEU A 150 -3.72 -4.03 -14.27
CA LEU A 150 -3.18 -2.71 -14.56
C LEU A 150 -1.73 -2.59 -14.09
N ASN A 151 -0.95 -1.76 -14.78
CA ASN A 151 0.41 -1.41 -14.38
C ASN A 151 0.39 -0.08 -13.58
N PRO A 152 0.80 -0.08 -12.30
CA PRO A 152 0.72 1.11 -11.45
C PRO A 152 1.62 2.26 -11.92
N GLU A 153 2.72 1.95 -12.62
CA GLU A 153 3.71 2.95 -13.03
C GLU A 153 3.33 3.67 -14.34
N THR A 154 2.43 3.07 -15.12
CA THR A 154 2.02 3.60 -16.44
C THR A 154 0.54 3.96 -16.51
N GLY A 155 -0.29 3.45 -15.57
CA GLY A 155 -1.73 3.66 -15.56
C GLY A 155 -2.47 2.92 -16.68
N THR A 156 -1.81 2.01 -17.39
CA THR A 156 -2.35 1.25 -18.53
C THR A 156 -2.68 -0.19 -18.16
N VAL A 157 -3.48 -0.86 -19.01
CA VAL A 157 -3.75 -2.30 -18.91
C VAL A 157 -2.48 -3.07 -19.31
N ALA A 158 -1.92 -3.83 -18.36
CA ALA A 158 -0.81 -4.74 -18.58
C ALA A 158 -1.27 -6.06 -19.24
N ALA A 159 -2.48 -6.52 -18.90
CA ALA A 159 -3.10 -7.68 -19.51
C ALA A 159 -4.63 -7.65 -19.37
N THR A 160 -5.32 -8.18 -20.38
CA THR A 160 -6.73 -8.56 -20.29
C THR A 160 -6.80 -10.07 -20.04
N ASP A 161 -7.29 -10.44 -18.87
CA ASP A 161 -7.33 -11.83 -18.39
C ASP A 161 -8.69 -12.48 -18.72
N GLY A 162 -8.84 -13.77 -18.40
CA GLY A 162 -10.10 -14.49 -18.58
C GLY A 162 -11.24 -13.83 -17.79
N SER A 163 -12.38 -13.63 -18.44
CA SER A 163 -13.59 -13.11 -17.80
C SER A 163 -14.04 -14.01 -16.65
N ILE A 164 -14.70 -13.41 -15.65
CA ILE A 164 -15.21 -14.13 -14.49
C ILE A 164 -16.10 -15.30 -14.92
N ASN A 165 -15.80 -16.50 -14.40
CA ASN A 165 -16.48 -17.74 -14.76
C ASN A 165 -16.49 -18.76 -13.60
N GLY A 166 -17.11 -19.91 -13.83
CA GLY A 166 -17.21 -21.02 -12.85
C GLY A 166 -18.44 -20.95 -11.95
N VAL A 167 -19.01 -19.76 -11.75
CA VAL A 167 -20.23 -19.52 -10.97
C VAL A 167 -21.25 -18.79 -11.84
N ALA A 168 -22.47 -19.33 -11.92
CA ALA A 168 -23.52 -18.73 -12.74
C ALA A 168 -23.97 -17.38 -12.16
N ASN A 169 -24.10 -16.37 -13.03
CA ASN A 169 -24.59 -15.03 -12.68
C ASN A 169 -23.77 -14.29 -11.60
N ALA A 170 -22.53 -14.72 -11.33
CA ALA A 170 -21.68 -14.05 -10.34
C ALA A 170 -21.50 -12.56 -10.68
N ARG A 171 -21.61 -11.71 -9.66
CA ARG A 171 -21.36 -10.28 -9.74
C ARG A 171 -20.34 -9.89 -8.69
N VAL A 172 -19.08 -9.92 -9.09
CA VAL A 172 -17.97 -9.53 -8.22
C VAL A 172 -18.02 -8.02 -7.99
N SER A 173 -18.16 -7.65 -6.71
CA SER A 173 -18.28 -6.26 -6.26
C SER A 173 -17.01 -5.71 -5.63
N SER A 174 -16.19 -6.58 -5.05
CA SER A 174 -14.92 -6.24 -4.41
C SER A 174 -13.97 -7.44 -4.45
N VAL A 175 -12.67 -7.17 -4.44
CA VAL A 175 -11.62 -8.20 -4.42
C VAL A 175 -10.52 -7.81 -3.44
N ALA A 176 -9.84 -8.78 -2.84
CA ALA A 176 -8.70 -8.51 -1.95
C ALA A 176 -7.67 -9.65 -2.00
N TYR A 177 -6.39 -9.30 -2.10
CA TYR A 177 -5.26 -10.21 -1.98
C TYR A 177 -4.82 -10.37 -0.53
N THR A 178 -4.33 -11.55 -0.17
CA THR A 178 -3.63 -11.76 1.10
C THR A 178 -2.16 -11.34 1.03
N GLN A 179 -1.54 -11.13 2.19
CA GLN A 179 -0.11 -10.81 2.32
C GLN A 179 0.29 -9.48 1.66
N ASN A 180 -0.51 -8.42 1.86
CA ASN A 180 -0.33 -7.08 1.30
C ASN A 180 0.91 -6.34 1.85
N LYS A 181 2.09 -6.90 1.60
CA LYS A 181 3.41 -6.38 1.96
C LYS A 181 4.42 -6.58 0.85
N ALA A 182 5.36 -5.65 0.72
CA ALA A 182 6.43 -5.76 -0.27
C ALA A 182 7.26 -7.04 -0.09
N GLY A 183 7.59 -7.69 -1.21
CA GLY A 183 8.40 -8.90 -1.20
C GLY A 183 7.63 -10.19 -0.87
N ALA A 184 6.29 -10.14 -0.74
CA ALA A 184 5.48 -11.34 -0.62
C ALA A 184 5.78 -12.35 -1.75
N THR A 185 5.88 -13.63 -1.39
CA THR A 185 6.16 -14.73 -2.33
C THR A 185 4.91 -15.52 -2.68
N THR A 186 3.86 -15.40 -1.88
CA THR A 186 2.55 -16.04 -2.08
C THR A 186 1.45 -15.04 -1.77
N THR A 187 0.31 -15.22 -2.43
CA THR A 187 -0.92 -14.45 -2.18
C THR A 187 -2.11 -15.26 -2.68
N VAL A 188 -3.29 -14.99 -2.15
CA VAL A 188 -4.57 -15.57 -2.57
C VAL A 188 -5.54 -14.43 -2.83
N LEU A 189 -6.21 -14.44 -3.98
CA LEU A 189 -7.25 -13.48 -4.31
C LEU A 189 -8.60 -14.00 -3.85
N PHE A 190 -9.34 -13.15 -3.15
CA PHE A 190 -10.71 -13.40 -2.75
C PHE A 190 -11.66 -12.41 -3.43
N ASP A 191 -12.87 -12.86 -3.75
CA ASP A 191 -13.92 -12.09 -4.42
C ASP A 191 -15.20 -12.10 -3.58
N VAL A 192 -15.82 -10.93 -3.44
CA VAL A 192 -17.18 -10.79 -2.89
C VAL A 192 -18.18 -10.82 -4.05
N ASP A 193 -18.95 -11.90 -4.15
CA ASP A 193 -20.01 -12.07 -5.13
C ASP A 193 -21.36 -11.67 -4.53
N ALA A 194 -21.82 -10.48 -4.92
CA ALA A 194 -23.03 -9.88 -4.39
C ALA A 194 -24.32 -10.49 -4.97
N ALA A 195 -24.25 -11.19 -6.11
CA ALA A 195 -25.44 -11.82 -6.66
C ALA A 195 -25.80 -13.15 -5.98
N ASN A 196 -24.81 -13.82 -5.39
CA ASN A 196 -24.99 -15.12 -4.75
C ASN A 196 -24.68 -15.12 -3.25
N ASP A 197 -24.39 -13.95 -2.67
CA ASP A 197 -24.05 -13.76 -1.25
C ASP A 197 -22.91 -14.65 -0.75
N LYS A 198 -21.83 -14.74 -1.54
CA LYS A 198 -20.72 -15.68 -1.31
C LYS A 198 -19.36 -14.99 -1.36
N LEU A 199 -18.44 -15.53 -0.58
CA LEU A 199 -17.02 -15.34 -0.77
C LEU A 199 -16.49 -16.45 -1.69
N HIS A 200 -15.70 -16.05 -2.68
CA HIS A 200 -14.97 -16.97 -3.56
C HIS A 200 -13.47 -16.70 -3.50
N LYS A 201 -12.68 -17.66 -3.97
CA LYS A 201 -11.31 -17.43 -4.43
C LYS A 201 -11.31 -17.32 -5.95
N GLN A 202 -10.52 -16.42 -6.50
CA GLN A 202 -10.17 -16.46 -7.92
C GLN A 202 -8.95 -17.37 -8.10
N ASP A 203 -9.14 -18.60 -8.58
CA ASP A 203 -8.06 -19.58 -8.69
C ASP A 203 -8.13 -20.43 -9.97
N PRO A 204 -7.22 -20.21 -10.95
CA PRO A 204 -6.19 -19.17 -10.95
C PRO A 204 -6.77 -17.77 -11.30
N PRO A 205 -6.23 -16.66 -10.73
CA PRO A 205 -6.76 -15.31 -10.96
C PRO A 205 -6.84 -14.89 -12.43
N ASN A 206 -5.84 -15.27 -13.22
CA ASN A 206 -5.76 -14.87 -14.63
C ASN A 206 -6.76 -15.61 -15.54
N ASP A 207 -7.35 -16.73 -15.07
CA ASP A 207 -8.40 -17.44 -15.80
C ASP A 207 -9.79 -16.92 -15.44
N GLY A 208 -9.91 -16.04 -14.44
CA GLY A 208 -11.19 -15.53 -13.94
C GLY A 208 -12.04 -16.56 -13.21
N LYS A 209 -11.49 -17.75 -12.90
CA LYS A 209 -12.25 -18.86 -12.35
C LYS A 209 -12.54 -18.65 -10.86
N LEU A 210 -13.82 -18.57 -10.51
CA LEU A 210 -14.27 -18.52 -9.13
C LEU A 210 -14.36 -19.92 -8.53
N VAL A 211 -13.87 -20.06 -7.30
CA VAL A 211 -13.98 -21.26 -6.47
C VAL A 211 -14.64 -20.87 -5.15
N GLU A 212 -15.79 -21.47 -4.85
CA GLU A 212 -16.55 -21.14 -3.65
C GLU A 212 -15.75 -21.39 -2.37
N VAL A 213 -15.80 -20.41 -1.46
CA VAL A 213 -15.33 -20.53 -0.07
C VAL A 213 -16.52 -20.79 0.85
N GLY A 214 -17.56 -19.96 0.75
CA GLY A 214 -18.81 -20.15 1.49
C GLY A 214 -19.69 -18.91 1.51
N ASN A 215 -20.82 -19.01 2.22
CA ASN A 215 -21.82 -17.95 2.28
C ASN A 215 -21.39 -16.81 3.20
N LEU A 216 -21.62 -15.56 2.77
CA LEU A 216 -21.45 -14.36 3.60
C LEU A 216 -22.47 -14.34 4.74
N GLY A 217 -23.69 -14.83 4.50
CA GLY A 217 -24.78 -14.87 5.46
C GLY A 217 -25.64 -13.60 5.49
N TYR A 218 -25.45 -12.71 4.51
CA TYR A 218 -26.19 -11.47 4.32
C TYR A 218 -26.53 -11.32 2.83
N ASP A 219 -27.69 -10.74 2.54
CA ASP A 219 -28.09 -10.29 1.19
C ASP A 219 -27.39 -8.96 0.90
N VAL A 220 -26.26 -9.01 0.20
CA VAL A 220 -25.36 -7.87 0.03
C VAL A 220 -25.56 -7.18 -1.33
N ASP A 221 -25.62 -5.86 -1.31
CA ASP A 221 -25.62 -5.06 -2.54
C ASP A 221 -24.21 -5.00 -3.16
N GLU A 222 -24.12 -4.66 -4.45
CA GLU A 222 -22.83 -4.50 -5.15
C GLU A 222 -21.99 -3.30 -4.66
N VAL A 223 -22.56 -2.44 -3.79
CA VAL A 223 -21.87 -1.26 -3.24
C VAL A 223 -21.20 -1.63 -1.92
N GLY A 224 -19.88 -1.54 -1.90
CA GLY A 224 -19.09 -1.84 -0.71
C GLY A 224 -17.59 -1.73 -0.95
N GLY A 225 -16.83 -2.37 -0.08
CA GLY A 225 -15.38 -2.55 -0.24
C GLY A 225 -14.91 -3.72 0.61
N PHE A 226 -13.80 -4.34 0.22
CA PHE A 226 -13.22 -5.48 0.91
C PHE A 226 -11.70 -5.38 0.81
N ASP A 227 -11.01 -5.55 1.95
CA ASP A 227 -9.56 -5.55 1.98
C ASP A 227 -9.04 -6.43 3.13
N ILE A 228 -7.81 -6.92 2.97
CA ILE A 228 -7.09 -7.79 3.89
C ILE A 228 -5.80 -7.11 4.31
N ASN A 229 -5.58 -7.06 5.63
CA ASN A 229 -4.41 -6.37 6.18
C ASN A 229 -3.08 -7.08 5.82
N PRO A 230 -1.93 -6.40 5.95
CA PRO A 230 -0.64 -6.89 5.43
C PRO A 230 -0.18 -8.27 5.92
N ASP A 231 -0.55 -8.67 7.14
CA ASP A 231 -0.21 -9.96 7.72
C ASP A 231 -1.31 -11.04 7.55
N GLY A 232 -2.44 -10.69 6.94
CA GLY A 232 -3.56 -11.58 6.66
C GLY A 232 -4.41 -11.95 7.88
N THR A 233 -4.21 -11.31 9.04
CA THR A 233 -4.93 -11.61 10.28
C THR A 233 -6.31 -10.95 10.37
N ALA A 234 -6.57 -9.91 9.58
CA ALA A 234 -7.84 -9.21 9.52
C ALA A 234 -8.28 -8.98 8.07
N ALA A 235 -9.46 -9.48 7.74
CA ALA A 235 -10.17 -9.20 6.49
C ALA A 235 -11.41 -8.37 6.83
N LEU A 236 -11.48 -7.15 6.33
CA LEU A 236 -12.53 -6.17 6.62
C LEU A 236 -13.35 -5.91 5.37
N ALA A 237 -14.68 -5.93 5.50
CA ALA A 237 -15.59 -5.55 4.44
C ALA A 237 -16.56 -4.47 4.90
N ALA A 238 -16.73 -3.42 4.10
CA ALA A 238 -17.90 -2.56 4.17
C ALA A 238 -18.95 -3.14 3.23
N LEU A 239 -20.02 -3.71 3.78
CA LEU A 239 -21.10 -4.32 3.00
C LEU A 239 -22.37 -3.48 3.18
N THR A 240 -23.12 -3.31 2.10
CA THR A 240 -24.43 -2.64 2.13
C THR A 240 -25.53 -3.69 2.11
N THR A 241 -26.45 -3.64 3.07
CA THR A 241 -27.60 -4.53 3.13
C THR A 241 -28.86 -3.71 3.38
N GLY A 242 -29.87 -3.86 2.50
CA GLY A 242 -31.11 -3.07 2.59
C GLY A 242 -30.86 -1.54 2.60
N GLY A 243 -29.85 -1.07 1.88
CA GLY A 243 -29.46 0.34 1.83
C GLY A 243 -28.68 0.88 3.03
N THR A 244 -28.32 0.03 4.01
CA THR A 244 -27.49 0.42 5.16
C THR A 244 -26.08 -0.16 5.02
N SER A 245 -25.06 0.69 5.06
CA SER A 245 -23.67 0.26 5.07
C SER A 245 -23.21 -0.11 6.48
N ALA A 246 -22.52 -1.23 6.63
CA ALA A 246 -21.93 -1.67 7.88
C ALA A 246 -20.56 -2.32 7.66
N LEU A 247 -19.75 -2.31 8.72
CA LEU A 247 -18.43 -2.93 8.74
C LEU A 247 -18.55 -4.37 9.25
N PHE A 248 -17.83 -5.28 8.60
CA PHE A 248 -17.78 -6.71 8.90
C PHE A 248 -16.33 -7.20 8.96
N THR A 249 -16.08 -8.21 9.79
CA THR A 249 -14.95 -9.12 9.55
C THR A 249 -15.41 -10.26 8.64
N ILE A 250 -14.53 -10.74 7.76
CA ILE A 250 -14.77 -11.91 6.90
C ILE A 250 -13.85 -13.05 7.32
N ASP A 251 -14.41 -14.23 7.57
CA ASP A 251 -13.61 -15.45 7.72
C ASP A 251 -13.21 -16.00 6.34
N LEU A 252 -11.93 -15.91 6.00
CA LEU A 252 -11.38 -16.33 4.71
C LEU A 252 -11.43 -17.85 4.46
N ASN A 253 -11.72 -18.67 5.48
CA ASN A 253 -11.85 -20.13 5.35
C ASN A 253 -13.30 -20.56 5.13
N SER A 254 -14.24 -19.91 5.82
CA SER A 254 -15.68 -20.27 5.77
C SER A 254 -16.53 -19.34 4.91
N GLY A 255 -16.01 -18.17 4.54
CA GLY A 255 -16.74 -17.12 3.84
C GLY A 255 -17.67 -16.30 4.73
N LYS A 256 -17.81 -16.64 6.01
CA LYS A 256 -18.80 -16.02 6.90
C LYS A 256 -18.45 -14.57 7.21
N ALA A 257 -19.39 -13.65 6.96
CA ALA A 257 -19.31 -12.28 7.43
C ALA A 257 -19.83 -12.17 8.88
N SER A 258 -19.14 -11.39 9.71
CA SER A 258 -19.54 -11.11 11.09
C SER A 258 -19.58 -9.61 11.32
N LYS A 259 -20.77 -9.06 11.58
CA LYS A 259 -20.99 -7.62 11.66
C LYS A 259 -20.29 -7.03 12.87
N ILE A 260 -19.52 -5.97 12.67
CA ILE A 260 -18.90 -5.18 13.73
C ILE A 260 -19.83 -4.04 14.16
N GLY A 261 -20.37 -3.29 13.20
CA GLY A 261 -21.25 -2.17 13.47
C GLY A 261 -21.62 -1.39 12.21
N ASN A 262 -22.64 -0.54 12.32
CA ASN A 262 -23.08 0.30 11.20
C ASN A 262 -22.06 1.43 10.91
N LEU A 263 -21.97 1.80 9.64
CA LEU A 263 -21.22 2.96 9.17
C LEU A 263 -22.21 4.11 8.96
N SER A 264 -21.75 5.35 9.16
CA SER A 264 -22.62 6.53 9.13
C SER A 264 -23.05 6.98 7.73
N THR A 265 -22.41 6.44 6.70
CA THR A 265 -22.65 6.76 5.30
C THR A 265 -22.38 5.54 4.43
N GLN A 266 -22.84 5.58 3.18
CA GLN A 266 -22.54 4.54 2.19
C GLN A 266 -21.07 4.57 1.80
N ILE A 267 -20.42 3.40 1.90
CA ILE A 267 -19.03 3.19 1.53
C ILE A 267 -18.94 2.44 0.20
N VAL A 268 -18.05 2.88 -0.68
CA VAL A 268 -17.81 2.33 -2.03
C VAL A 268 -16.38 1.77 -2.18
N GLY A 269 -15.59 1.78 -1.11
CA GLY A 269 -14.24 1.21 -1.10
C GLY A 269 -13.64 1.20 0.30
N VAL A 270 -12.79 0.22 0.58
CA VAL A 270 -12.04 0.06 1.84
C VAL A 270 -10.59 -0.20 1.47
N ALA A 271 -9.65 0.48 2.13
CA ALA A 271 -8.22 0.23 1.98
C ALA A 271 -7.51 0.29 3.34
N ILE A 272 -6.75 -0.74 3.67
CA ILE A 272 -5.95 -0.90 4.89
C ILE A 272 -4.51 -0.49 4.55
N PRO A 273 -3.91 0.47 5.26
CA PRO A 273 -2.53 0.87 5.01
C PRO A 273 -1.56 -0.31 5.08
N THR A 274 -0.60 -0.35 4.15
CA THR A 274 0.47 -1.36 4.15
C THR A 274 1.55 -1.00 5.17
N GLU A 275 2.41 -1.97 5.49
CA GLU A 275 3.61 -1.71 6.28
C GLU A 275 4.58 -0.75 5.55
N PRO A 276 5.33 0.09 6.29
CA PRO A 276 6.46 0.84 5.73
C PRO A 276 7.43 -0.08 4.99
N VAL A 277 7.92 0.38 3.84
CA VAL A 277 8.89 -0.36 3.04
C VAL A 277 10.10 0.50 2.73
N ALA A 278 11.27 -0.12 2.75
CA ALA A 278 12.51 0.42 2.25
C ALA A 278 13.21 -0.61 1.36
N TYR A 279 14.03 -0.09 0.46
CA TYR A 279 14.84 -0.86 -0.47
C TYR A 279 16.30 -0.51 -0.26
N ALA A 280 17.17 -1.50 -0.38
CA ALA A 280 18.61 -1.28 -0.39
C ALA A 280 19.31 -2.20 -1.40
N VAL A 281 20.54 -1.88 -1.76
CA VAL A 281 21.35 -2.72 -2.66
C VAL A 281 22.47 -3.39 -1.88
N SER A 282 22.48 -4.72 -1.86
CA SER A 282 23.55 -5.51 -1.25
C SER A 282 24.86 -5.39 -2.01
N ASN A 283 25.96 -5.77 -1.37
CA ASN A 283 27.25 -5.80 -2.06
C ASN A 283 27.30 -6.73 -3.29
N ASN A 284 26.38 -7.69 -3.39
CA ASN A 284 26.27 -8.67 -4.46
C ASN A 284 25.26 -8.29 -5.57
N ASN A 285 24.82 -7.03 -5.64
CA ASN A 285 23.73 -6.60 -6.55
C ASN A 285 22.39 -7.30 -6.28
N GLU A 286 22.03 -7.47 -5.01
CA GLU A 286 20.68 -7.90 -4.66
C GLU A 286 19.87 -6.69 -4.19
N LEU A 287 18.62 -6.62 -4.63
CA LEU A 287 17.62 -5.72 -4.09
C LEU A 287 17.11 -6.32 -2.77
N LEU A 288 17.43 -5.64 -1.68
CA LEU A 288 16.96 -5.96 -0.34
C LEU A 288 15.67 -5.18 -0.08
N ILE A 289 14.66 -5.85 0.45
CA ILE A 289 13.36 -5.26 0.82
C ILE A 289 13.14 -5.50 2.30
N PHE A 290 12.80 -4.46 3.06
CA PHE A 290 12.57 -4.56 4.49
C PHE A 290 11.67 -3.43 5.00
N ASN A 291 11.13 -3.61 6.21
CA ASN A 291 10.37 -2.58 6.90
C ASN A 291 11.30 -1.71 7.76
N PRO A 292 11.50 -0.41 7.43
CA PRO A 292 12.41 0.47 8.15
C PRO A 292 11.92 0.85 9.55
N ALA A 293 10.65 0.63 9.88
CA ALA A 293 10.10 0.88 11.20
C ALA A 293 10.32 -0.31 12.18
N SER A 294 10.77 -1.47 11.68
CA SER A 294 11.05 -2.64 12.53
C SER A 294 12.34 -2.45 13.32
N SER A 295 12.31 -2.79 14.62
CA SER A 295 13.52 -2.83 15.45
C SER A 295 14.47 -3.98 15.06
N ASN A 296 13.94 -5.01 14.40
CA ASN A 296 14.67 -6.19 13.93
C ASN A 296 14.20 -6.52 12.49
N PRO A 297 14.64 -5.77 11.48
CA PRO A 297 14.15 -5.92 10.12
C PRO A 297 14.59 -7.26 9.52
N THR A 298 13.62 -8.00 8.98
CA THR A 298 13.89 -9.16 8.12
C THR A 298 14.10 -8.65 6.69
N LEU A 299 15.24 -8.98 6.09
CA LEU A 299 15.59 -8.58 4.73
C LEU A 299 15.19 -9.68 3.73
N ILE A 300 14.34 -9.33 2.78
CA ILE A 300 14.04 -10.18 1.62
C ILE A 300 15.04 -9.82 0.52
N SER A 301 15.76 -10.81 -0.01
CA SER A 301 16.72 -10.61 -1.09
C SER A 301 16.16 -11.05 -2.44
N LYS A 302 16.34 -10.22 -3.47
CA LYS A 302 16.05 -10.52 -4.88
C LYS A 302 17.25 -10.15 -5.73
N ALA A 303 17.69 -11.03 -6.64
CA ALA A 303 18.78 -10.71 -7.55
C ALA A 303 18.39 -9.55 -8.48
N ILE A 304 19.25 -8.54 -8.61
CA ILE A 304 19.10 -7.53 -9.66
C ILE A 304 19.62 -8.14 -10.96
N THR A 305 18.74 -8.31 -11.93
CA THR A 305 19.05 -8.90 -13.25
C THR A 305 18.88 -7.85 -14.34
N GLY A 306 19.38 -8.09 -15.56
CA GLY A 306 19.22 -7.15 -16.69
C GLY A 306 20.17 -5.95 -16.69
N ILE A 307 21.14 -5.91 -15.76
CA ILE A 307 22.23 -4.91 -15.74
C ILE A 307 23.41 -5.33 -16.62
N GLN A 308 24.28 -4.38 -16.98
CA GLN A 308 25.50 -4.65 -17.74
C GLN A 308 26.40 -5.67 -17.02
N VAL A 309 26.96 -6.62 -17.77
CA VAL A 309 27.87 -7.63 -17.20
C VAL A 309 29.09 -6.95 -16.55
N GLY A 310 29.37 -7.33 -15.29
CA GLY A 310 30.47 -6.77 -14.50
C GLY A 310 30.14 -5.44 -13.79
N GLU A 311 28.91 -4.94 -13.93
CA GLU A 311 28.47 -3.71 -13.28
C GLU A 311 27.98 -3.94 -11.85
N SER A 312 28.16 -2.93 -10.99
CA SER A 312 27.57 -2.84 -9.66
C SER A 312 26.58 -1.67 -9.61
N ILE A 313 25.42 -1.85 -8.99
CA ILE A 313 24.49 -0.75 -8.72
C ILE A 313 25.01 0.09 -7.54
N LEU A 314 25.24 1.39 -7.75
CA LEU A 314 25.80 2.32 -6.78
C LEU A 314 24.74 3.09 -5.98
N GLY A 315 23.57 3.35 -6.55
CA GLY A 315 22.49 4.11 -5.89
C GLY A 315 21.14 3.72 -6.47
N ILE A 316 20.09 3.89 -5.66
CA ILE A 316 18.71 3.62 -6.04
C ILE A 316 17.80 4.69 -5.45
N ASP A 317 16.72 5.03 -6.15
CA ASP A 317 15.67 5.89 -5.59
C ASP A 317 14.34 5.73 -6.34
N MET A 318 13.22 6.04 -5.69
CA MET A 318 11.88 5.97 -6.24
C MET A 318 11.45 7.29 -6.87
N ARG A 319 10.96 7.23 -8.10
CA ARG A 319 10.42 8.39 -8.81
C ARG A 319 9.07 8.82 -8.23
N PRO A 320 8.93 10.03 -7.65
CA PRO A 320 7.68 10.48 -7.04
C PRO A 320 6.48 10.50 -8.01
N LEU A 321 6.73 10.71 -9.31
CA LEU A 321 5.68 10.79 -10.34
C LEU A 321 4.87 9.50 -10.50
N ASN A 322 5.48 8.32 -10.35
CA ASN A 322 4.80 7.06 -10.66
C ASN A 322 5.26 5.88 -9.79
N GLY A 323 6.08 6.13 -8.76
CA GLY A 323 6.57 5.10 -7.85
C GLY A 323 7.42 4.04 -8.52
N GLN A 324 8.05 4.35 -9.65
CA GLN A 324 9.01 3.46 -10.31
C GLN A 324 10.37 3.58 -9.63
N LEU A 325 10.99 2.44 -9.31
CA LEU A 325 12.33 2.39 -8.73
C LEU A 325 13.39 2.56 -9.83
N PHE A 326 14.35 3.45 -9.62
CA PHE A 326 15.51 3.64 -10.49
C PHE A 326 16.81 3.27 -9.79
N ALA A 327 17.84 3.04 -10.61
CA ALA A 327 19.17 2.70 -10.15
C ALA A 327 20.24 3.34 -11.04
N PHE A 328 21.41 3.61 -10.44
CA PHE A 328 22.62 4.01 -11.15
C PHE A 328 23.68 2.91 -11.07
N GLY A 329 24.18 2.47 -12.20
CA GLY A 329 25.24 1.47 -12.28
C GLY A 329 26.64 2.07 -12.38
N SER A 330 27.65 1.33 -11.94
CA SER A 330 29.06 1.75 -11.89
C SER A 330 29.69 1.99 -13.26
N THR A 331 29.02 1.58 -14.33
CA THR A 331 29.42 1.91 -15.71
C THR A 331 28.68 3.13 -16.27
N SER A 332 28.13 3.96 -15.38
CA SER A 332 27.37 5.18 -15.68
C SER A 332 26.10 4.94 -16.47
N ARG A 333 25.36 3.87 -16.17
CA ARG A 333 24.05 3.59 -16.78
C ARG A 333 22.92 3.84 -15.78
N ILE A 334 21.80 4.32 -16.27
CA ILE A 334 20.56 4.44 -15.50
C ILE A 334 19.69 3.22 -15.83
N TYR A 335 19.05 2.67 -14.80
CA TYR A 335 18.08 1.60 -14.95
C TYR A 335 16.78 1.95 -14.24
N SER A 336 15.65 1.52 -14.80
CA SER A 336 14.44 1.27 -14.01
C SER A 336 14.48 -0.16 -13.48
N ILE A 337 14.07 -0.39 -12.24
CA ILE A 337 14.02 -1.72 -11.61
C ILE A 337 12.56 -2.04 -11.26
N ASN A 338 12.10 -3.22 -11.63
CA ASN A 338 10.85 -3.75 -11.12
C ASN A 338 11.03 -4.19 -9.65
N ALA A 339 10.42 -3.47 -8.71
CA ALA A 339 10.60 -3.70 -7.28
C ALA A 339 10.15 -5.09 -6.78
N SER A 340 9.25 -5.77 -7.51
CA SER A 340 8.77 -7.11 -7.16
C SER A 340 9.69 -8.24 -7.63
N SER A 341 10.46 -8.04 -8.70
CA SER A 341 11.25 -9.10 -9.35
C SER A 341 12.76 -8.85 -9.36
N GLY A 342 13.20 -7.60 -9.19
CA GLY A 342 14.60 -7.20 -9.35
C GLY A 342 15.05 -7.08 -10.82
N LEU A 343 14.15 -7.23 -11.80
CA LEU A 343 14.49 -7.04 -13.21
C LEU A 343 14.77 -5.56 -13.50
N ALA A 344 15.99 -5.25 -13.91
CA ALA A 344 16.42 -3.94 -14.38
C ALA A 344 16.24 -3.82 -15.90
N THR A 345 15.87 -2.63 -16.36
CA THR A 345 15.82 -2.24 -17.78
C THR A 345 16.59 -0.94 -17.94
N MET A 346 17.55 -0.90 -18.86
CA MET A 346 18.36 0.30 -19.10
C MET A 346 17.49 1.43 -19.62
N VAL A 347 17.71 2.63 -19.09
CA VAL A 347 17.10 3.88 -19.54
C VAL A 347 18.08 4.61 -20.44
N GLY A 348 17.60 5.11 -21.58
CA GLY A 348 18.44 5.67 -22.64
C GLY A 348 19.11 4.58 -23.50
N THR A 349 20.14 4.96 -24.25
CA THR A 349 20.79 4.07 -25.24
C THR A 349 22.19 3.60 -24.84
N GLY A 350 22.69 3.96 -23.66
CA GLY A 350 24.04 3.63 -23.22
C GLY A 350 24.42 4.35 -21.93
N PRO A 351 25.72 4.39 -21.60
CA PRO A 351 26.19 5.16 -20.44
C PRO A 351 25.98 6.67 -20.65
N LEU A 352 25.96 7.42 -19.55
CA LEU A 352 25.89 8.88 -19.55
C LEU A 352 27.04 9.49 -20.39
N THR A 353 26.79 10.64 -21.02
CA THR A 353 27.75 11.31 -21.91
C THR A 353 29.01 11.80 -21.19
N THR A 354 28.90 12.11 -19.90
CA THR A 354 30.03 12.29 -18.98
C THR A 354 29.98 11.17 -17.95
N LEU A 355 31.06 10.41 -17.83
CA LEU A 355 31.11 9.25 -16.94
C LEU A 355 31.30 9.68 -15.48
N LEU A 356 30.67 8.92 -14.59
CA LEU A 356 30.97 9.00 -13.17
C LEU A 356 32.39 8.47 -12.93
N SER A 357 33.20 9.26 -12.23
CA SER A 357 34.51 8.88 -11.70
C SER A 357 34.53 8.80 -10.17
N ALA A 358 33.41 9.12 -9.51
CA ALA A 358 33.22 8.96 -8.08
C ALA A 358 33.08 7.48 -7.72
N THR A 359 33.52 7.12 -6.51
CA THR A 359 33.39 5.75 -5.99
C THR A 359 32.17 5.57 -5.10
N GLN A 360 31.59 6.68 -4.64
CA GLN A 360 30.36 6.74 -3.84
C GLN A 360 29.49 7.88 -4.34
N ILE A 361 28.17 7.72 -4.19
CA ILE A 361 27.21 8.69 -4.69
C ILE A 361 26.03 8.87 -3.74
N GLY A 362 25.49 10.09 -3.67
CA GLY A 362 24.06 10.31 -3.46
C GLY A 362 23.30 10.15 -4.77
N PHE A 363 22.10 9.56 -4.72
CA PHE A 363 21.23 9.33 -5.88
C PHE A 363 19.78 9.54 -5.44
N ASP A 364 19.11 10.56 -5.96
CA ASP A 364 17.77 10.93 -5.49
C ASP A 364 16.95 11.72 -6.53
N PHE A 365 15.63 11.60 -6.52
CA PHE A 365 14.73 12.32 -7.40
C PHE A 365 14.35 13.68 -6.83
N ASN A 366 14.55 14.72 -7.63
CA ASN A 366 13.93 16.01 -7.36
C ASN A 366 12.42 15.94 -7.68
N PRO A 367 11.51 16.03 -6.68
CA PRO A 367 10.08 15.87 -6.88
C PRO A 367 9.42 17.05 -7.63
N THR A 368 10.08 18.21 -7.69
CA THR A 368 9.52 19.43 -8.30
C THR A 368 9.76 19.52 -9.80
N VAL A 369 10.88 18.98 -10.30
CA VAL A 369 11.27 19.06 -11.72
C VAL A 369 11.43 17.69 -12.37
N ASP A 370 11.18 16.60 -11.64
CA ASP A 370 11.25 15.23 -12.12
C ASP A 370 12.61 14.92 -12.79
N ARG A 371 13.67 15.11 -12.02
CA ARG A 371 15.06 14.84 -12.43
C ARG A 371 15.77 14.05 -11.36
N ILE A 372 16.57 13.09 -11.80
CA ILE A 372 17.48 12.36 -10.92
C ILE A 372 18.69 13.24 -10.65
N ARG A 373 19.05 13.43 -9.39
CA ARG A 373 20.30 14.05 -8.92
C ARG A 373 21.30 12.95 -8.61
N ILE A 374 22.53 13.12 -9.07
CA ILE A 374 23.66 12.25 -8.71
C ILE A 374 24.78 13.14 -8.20
N VAL A 375 25.20 12.94 -6.95
CA VAL A 375 26.31 13.69 -6.34
C VAL A 375 27.40 12.71 -5.96
N GLY A 376 28.59 12.86 -6.51
CA GLY A 376 29.73 11.99 -6.24
C GLY A 376 30.60 12.49 -5.09
N ASN A 377 31.25 11.57 -4.39
CA ASN A 377 32.22 11.89 -3.33
C ASN A 377 33.48 12.65 -3.80
N ASN A 378 33.66 12.82 -5.11
CA ASN A 378 34.69 13.65 -5.72
C ASN A 378 34.16 15.04 -6.15
N GLY A 379 32.93 15.37 -5.77
CA GLY A 379 32.25 16.62 -6.10
C GLY A 379 31.55 16.67 -7.46
N GLN A 380 31.53 15.57 -8.24
CA GLN A 380 30.70 15.50 -9.44
C GLN A 380 29.22 15.72 -9.09
N ASN A 381 28.52 16.50 -9.89
CA ASN A 381 27.13 16.87 -9.63
C ASN A 381 26.33 16.85 -10.94
N PHE A 382 25.43 15.88 -11.06
CA PHE A 382 24.70 15.60 -12.29
C PHE A 382 23.19 15.69 -12.08
N ARG A 383 22.49 16.07 -13.15
CA ARG A 383 21.05 15.82 -13.31
C ARG A 383 20.81 14.92 -14.50
N VAL A 384 19.92 13.95 -14.35
CA VAL A 384 19.52 13.05 -15.44
C VAL A 384 18.01 13.11 -15.63
N ASN A 385 17.58 13.16 -16.89
CA ASN A 385 16.18 13.01 -17.25
C ASN A 385 15.78 11.52 -17.17
N PRO A 386 14.84 11.13 -16.28
CA PRO A 386 14.46 9.73 -16.10
C PRO A 386 13.74 9.13 -17.32
N ALA A 387 13.22 9.94 -18.23
CA ALA A 387 12.49 9.46 -19.40
C ALA A 387 13.41 8.90 -20.51
N ASP A 388 14.60 9.46 -20.67
CA ASP A 388 15.48 9.21 -21.83
C ASP A 388 16.97 9.04 -21.45
N GLY A 389 17.34 9.23 -20.18
CA GLY A 389 18.72 9.13 -19.71
C GLY A 389 19.59 10.33 -20.10
N VAL A 390 19.03 11.42 -20.60
CA VAL A 390 19.80 12.61 -21.00
C VAL A 390 20.43 13.28 -19.77
N LEU A 391 21.76 13.44 -19.80
CA LEU A 391 22.57 14.06 -18.76
C LEU A 391 22.61 15.59 -18.90
N THR A 392 22.55 16.28 -17.77
CA THR A 392 23.00 17.66 -17.55
C THR A 392 24.09 17.66 -16.48
N VAL A 393 25.25 18.25 -16.77
CA VAL A 393 26.33 18.45 -15.79
C VAL A 393 26.14 19.80 -15.11
N ASP A 394 25.99 19.80 -13.79
CA ASP A 394 25.86 21.01 -12.98
C ASP A 394 27.21 21.44 -12.39
N GLY A 395 27.22 22.55 -11.64
CA GLY A 395 28.41 22.98 -10.91
C GLY A 395 28.83 21.95 -9.87
N ASN A 396 30.13 21.62 -9.83
CA ASN A 396 30.70 20.72 -8.83
C ASN A 396 30.40 21.19 -7.40
N ILE A 397 30.44 20.25 -6.45
CA ILE A 397 30.38 20.57 -5.03
C ILE A 397 31.49 21.57 -4.67
N SER A 398 31.10 22.73 -4.15
CA SER A 398 32.00 23.87 -3.97
C SER A 398 32.96 23.69 -2.79
N LEU A 399 32.56 22.90 -1.79
CA LEU A 399 33.37 22.57 -0.62
C LEU A 399 34.28 21.37 -0.95
N THR A 400 35.49 21.63 -1.40
CA THR A 400 36.42 20.59 -1.89
C THR A 400 36.90 19.61 -0.82
N THR A 401 36.66 19.90 0.45
CA THR A 401 36.97 19.00 1.58
C THR A 401 35.83 18.06 1.93
N ALA A 402 34.62 18.29 1.40
CA ALA A 402 33.47 17.42 1.65
C ALA A 402 33.53 16.20 0.74
N THR A 403 33.12 15.05 1.28
CA THR A 403 32.97 13.79 0.55
C THR A 403 31.53 13.32 0.66
N VAL A 404 30.72 13.72 -0.33
CA VAL A 404 29.29 13.38 -0.34
C VAL A 404 29.11 11.88 -0.61
N SER A 405 28.45 11.20 0.32
CA SER A 405 28.18 9.75 0.24
C SER A 405 26.69 9.41 0.23
N GLY A 406 25.81 10.39 0.40
CA GLY A 406 24.36 10.25 0.29
C GLY A 406 23.71 11.61 0.06
N SER A 407 22.61 11.64 -0.68
CA SER A 407 21.86 12.86 -0.98
C SER A 407 20.38 12.53 -1.00
N ALA A 408 19.51 13.41 -0.49
CA ALA A 408 18.06 13.21 -0.51
C ALA A 408 17.27 14.51 -0.60
N TYR A 409 16.21 14.53 -1.41
CA TYR A 409 15.24 15.62 -1.46
C TYR A 409 14.11 15.45 -0.45
N THR A 410 13.57 16.56 0.04
CA THR A 410 12.33 16.59 0.82
C THR A 410 11.09 16.64 -0.07
N ASN A 411 9.92 16.33 0.49
CA ASN A 411 8.62 16.36 -0.20
C ASN A 411 8.57 15.42 -1.42
N ASN A 412 9.01 14.17 -1.22
CA ASN A 412 9.06 13.12 -2.24
C ASN A 412 7.66 12.60 -2.64
N PHE A 413 6.82 13.50 -3.12
CA PHE A 413 5.52 13.24 -3.70
C PHE A 413 5.34 14.03 -5.00
N ALA A 414 4.58 13.48 -5.94
CA ALA A 414 4.32 14.15 -7.21
C ALA A 414 3.49 15.43 -7.02
N GLY A 415 3.90 16.52 -7.67
CA GLY A 415 3.23 17.81 -7.54
C GLY A 415 3.73 18.66 -6.36
N ALA A 416 4.79 18.22 -5.68
CA ALA A 416 5.51 19.07 -4.73
C ALA A 416 5.87 20.42 -5.37
N THR A 417 5.52 21.50 -4.68
CA THR A 417 5.81 22.88 -5.13
C THR A 417 7.14 23.40 -4.60
N THR A 418 7.69 22.74 -3.59
CA THR A 418 8.98 23.07 -2.97
C THR A 418 9.72 21.79 -2.61
N THR A 419 11.04 21.84 -2.67
CA THR A 419 11.92 20.76 -2.17
C THR A 419 13.25 21.34 -1.71
N VAL A 420 13.93 20.63 -0.83
CA VAL A 420 15.25 20.94 -0.30
C VAL A 420 16.11 19.70 -0.42
N LEU A 421 17.31 19.85 -1.00
CA LEU A 421 18.33 18.80 -1.10
C LEU A 421 19.24 18.82 0.11
N PHE A 422 19.44 17.67 0.72
CA PHE A 422 20.40 17.45 1.80
C PHE A 422 21.46 16.44 1.38
N ASP A 423 22.69 16.64 1.87
CA ASP A 423 23.84 15.77 1.62
C ASP A 423 24.48 15.28 2.92
N ILE A 424 24.93 14.03 2.91
CA ILE A 424 25.76 13.42 3.94
C ILE A 424 27.23 13.52 3.53
N ASP A 425 28.04 14.21 4.34
CA ASP A 425 29.50 14.25 4.22
C ASP A 425 30.12 13.26 5.21
N ASP A 426 30.67 12.15 4.70
CA ASP A 426 31.22 11.08 5.53
C ASP A 426 32.60 11.41 6.13
N LEU A 427 33.40 12.26 5.46
CA LEU A 427 34.70 12.70 6.00
C LEU A 427 34.51 13.77 7.07
N GLY A 428 33.64 14.76 6.80
CA GLY A 428 33.33 15.81 7.76
C GLY A 428 32.38 15.38 8.88
N ASN A 429 31.63 14.30 8.70
CA ASN A 429 30.58 13.82 9.59
C ASN A 429 29.48 14.86 9.82
N ARG A 430 29.00 15.47 8.73
CA ARG A 430 28.01 16.55 8.78
C ARG A 430 26.87 16.33 7.80
N LEU A 431 25.72 16.90 8.16
CA LEU A 431 24.62 17.12 7.24
C LEU A 431 24.79 18.51 6.62
N TYR A 432 24.68 18.58 5.29
CA TYR A 432 24.62 19.84 4.55
C TYR A 432 23.29 19.99 3.84
N LYS A 433 22.88 21.23 3.62
CA LYS A 433 21.88 21.61 2.64
C LYS A 433 22.61 22.02 1.36
N GLN A 434 22.26 21.44 0.21
CA GLN A 434 22.81 21.87 -1.08
C GLN A 434 21.95 22.99 -1.67
N ASP A 435 22.40 24.23 -1.57
CA ASP A 435 21.60 25.40 -1.94
C ASP A 435 22.44 26.52 -2.59
N PRO A 436 22.23 26.82 -3.89
CA PRO A 436 21.33 26.13 -4.82
C PRO A 436 21.92 24.78 -5.30
N PRO A 437 21.10 23.72 -5.49
CA PRO A 437 21.57 22.41 -5.93
C PRO A 437 22.43 22.44 -7.20
N ASN A 438 22.06 23.25 -8.18
CA ASN A 438 22.76 23.29 -9.47
C ASN A 438 24.13 24.01 -9.42
N MET A 439 24.45 24.71 -8.33
CA MET A 439 25.78 25.31 -8.12
C MET A 439 26.67 24.48 -7.19
N GLY A 440 26.17 23.36 -6.66
CA GLY A 440 26.93 22.51 -5.73
C GLY A 440 27.31 23.20 -4.41
N THR A 441 26.65 24.29 -4.05
CA THR A 441 26.98 25.04 -2.83
C THR A 441 26.44 24.31 -1.61
N LEU A 442 27.32 23.94 -0.68
CA LEU A 442 26.94 23.32 0.59
C LEU A 442 26.81 24.37 1.70
N VAL A 443 25.66 24.36 2.36
CA VAL A 443 25.36 25.16 3.56
C VAL A 443 25.29 24.21 4.75
N ASP A 444 26.15 24.44 5.75
CA ASP A 444 26.22 23.59 6.94
C ASP A 444 24.90 23.58 7.71
N VAL A 445 24.40 22.39 8.04
CA VAL A 445 23.24 22.21 8.93
C VAL A 445 23.71 21.85 10.33
N GLY A 446 24.64 20.90 10.43
CA GLY A 446 25.23 20.51 11.70
C GLY A 446 25.89 19.13 11.68
N PRO A 447 26.56 18.77 12.79
CA PRO A 447 27.25 17.48 12.89
C PRO A 447 26.25 16.32 13.00
N LEU A 448 26.62 15.18 12.41
CA LEU A 448 25.86 13.93 12.55
C LEU A 448 25.93 13.36 13.98
N GLY A 449 26.98 13.70 14.73
CA GLY A 449 27.21 13.18 16.09
C GLY A 449 27.74 11.74 16.12
N ILE A 450 28.02 11.17 14.95
CA ILE A 450 28.59 9.84 14.74
C ILE A 450 29.70 9.94 13.68
N ASN A 451 30.62 8.98 13.68
CA ASN A 451 31.64 8.87 12.64
C ASN A 451 31.14 7.90 11.57
N VAL A 452 30.54 8.44 10.51
CA VAL A 452 30.03 7.70 9.36
C VAL A 452 31.20 7.23 8.51
N GLU A 453 31.20 5.96 8.17
CA GLU A 453 32.12 5.40 7.18
C GLU A 453 31.50 5.50 5.76
N ALA A 454 32.36 5.32 4.76
CA ALA A 454 32.00 5.22 3.34
C ALA A 454 30.83 4.26 3.04
N ASN A 455 30.19 4.47 1.88
CA ASN A 455 29.07 3.70 1.33
C ASN A 455 27.78 3.82 2.17
N SER A 456 27.39 5.06 2.40
CA SER A 456 26.13 5.39 3.07
C SER A 456 24.97 5.43 2.07
N GLY A 457 23.78 5.05 2.52
CA GLY A 457 22.54 5.34 1.80
C GLY A 457 21.73 6.36 2.59
N PHE A 458 21.06 7.30 1.93
CA PHE A 458 20.28 8.35 2.58
C PHE A 458 19.04 8.68 1.74
N ASP A 459 17.87 8.75 2.37
CA ASP A 459 16.61 9.10 1.73
C ASP A 459 15.65 9.73 2.75
N ILE A 460 14.66 10.48 2.29
CA ILE A 460 13.65 11.17 3.09
C ILE A 460 12.26 10.70 2.66
N GLY A 461 11.49 10.20 3.63
CA GLY A 461 10.14 9.70 3.39
C GLY A 461 9.22 10.78 2.83
N GLY A 462 8.52 10.47 1.74
CA GLY A 462 7.66 11.44 1.04
C GLY A 462 6.50 11.94 1.89
N THR A 463 5.87 11.04 2.65
CA THR A 463 4.66 11.33 3.42
C THR A 463 4.94 11.56 4.91
N SER A 464 6.01 10.98 5.47
CA SER A 464 6.45 11.27 6.85
C SER A 464 7.33 12.51 6.94
N GLY A 465 8.14 12.79 5.92
CA GLY A 465 9.25 13.73 6.01
C GLY A 465 10.39 13.24 6.90
N THR A 466 10.39 11.97 7.34
CA THR A 466 11.45 11.42 8.17
C THR A 466 12.65 11.07 7.30
N ALA A 467 13.81 11.63 7.63
CA ALA A 467 15.06 11.29 6.97
C ALA A 467 15.67 10.03 7.58
N TYR A 468 15.99 9.06 6.73
CA TYR A 468 16.66 7.82 7.10
C TYR A 468 17.97 7.69 6.36
N GLY A 469 18.96 7.08 7.03
CA GLY A 469 20.17 6.65 6.36
C GLY A 469 20.63 5.29 6.86
N ILE A 470 21.29 4.53 6.00
CA ILE A 470 22.01 3.33 6.40
C ILE A 470 23.49 3.69 6.48
N PHE A 471 24.00 3.80 7.70
CA PHE A 471 25.36 4.23 7.98
C PHE A 471 26.15 3.13 8.67
N THR A 472 27.43 3.03 8.33
CA THR A 472 28.39 2.17 9.02
C THR A 472 29.15 3.01 10.05
N VAL A 473 29.16 2.56 11.30
CA VAL A 473 29.89 3.22 12.39
C VAL A 473 30.64 2.15 13.17
N ALA A 474 31.97 2.27 13.23
CA ALA A 474 32.86 1.30 13.86
C ALA A 474 32.64 -0.13 13.34
N GLY A 475 32.51 -0.27 12.01
CA GLY A 475 32.30 -1.53 11.31
C GLY A 475 30.91 -2.15 11.45
N VAL A 476 29.93 -1.45 12.05
CA VAL A 476 28.55 -1.94 12.18
C VAL A 476 27.59 -1.05 11.41
N GLN A 477 26.86 -1.67 10.48
CA GLN A 477 25.84 -0.99 9.67
C GLN A 477 24.50 -0.97 10.40
N ARG A 478 23.90 0.22 10.54
CA ARG A 478 22.58 0.42 11.15
C ARG A 478 21.74 1.36 10.30
N LEU A 479 20.43 1.22 10.40
CA LEU A 479 19.51 2.26 10.01
C LEU A 479 19.58 3.40 11.04
N TYR A 480 19.63 4.63 10.59
CA TYR A 480 19.61 5.85 11.40
C TYR A 480 18.44 6.72 10.97
N THR A 481 17.88 7.47 11.91
CA THR A 481 17.11 8.67 11.59
C THR A 481 18.04 9.87 11.65
N VAL A 482 17.83 10.86 10.78
CA VAL A 482 18.63 12.09 10.76
C VAL A 482 17.72 13.29 10.97
N ASN A 483 18.06 14.15 11.92
CA ASN A 483 17.32 15.40 12.12
C ASN A 483 17.76 16.43 11.09
N LEU A 484 16.86 16.79 10.15
CA LEU A 484 17.15 17.73 9.06
C LEU A 484 17.39 19.19 9.50
N THR A 485 17.17 19.52 10.78
CA THR A 485 17.42 20.86 11.34
C THR A 485 18.74 20.94 12.09
N SER A 486 19.14 19.90 12.82
CA SER A 486 20.37 19.90 13.62
C SER A 486 21.51 19.06 13.03
N GLY A 487 21.21 18.20 12.05
CA GLY A 487 22.13 17.19 11.52
C GLY A 487 22.23 15.92 12.37
N ALA A 488 21.74 15.91 13.61
CA ALA A 488 21.97 14.80 14.53
C ALA A 488 21.38 13.47 14.03
N ALA A 489 22.20 12.42 13.98
CA ALA A 489 21.81 11.06 13.63
C ALA A 489 21.50 10.24 14.89
N THR A 490 20.41 9.48 14.87
CA THR A 490 20.00 8.58 15.96
C THR A 490 19.95 7.15 15.45
N ALA A 491 20.70 6.26 16.12
CA ALA A 491 20.80 4.86 15.74
C ALA A 491 19.47 4.11 15.93
N GLY A 492 19.12 3.32 14.93
CA GLY A 492 18.00 2.38 14.94
C GLY A 492 18.49 0.94 14.77
N ALA A 493 17.76 0.16 13.98
CA ALA A 493 18.00 -1.27 13.82
C ALA A 493 19.34 -1.59 13.14
N THR A 494 19.91 -2.75 13.47
CA THR A 494 21.12 -3.26 12.79
C THR A 494 20.75 -3.86 11.44
N ILE A 495 21.50 -3.53 10.39
CA ILE A 495 21.37 -4.12 9.06
C ILE A 495 22.54 -5.09 8.88
N THR A 496 22.23 -6.38 8.88
CA THR A 496 23.24 -7.46 8.93
C THR A 496 23.86 -7.78 7.56
N THR A 497 23.20 -7.37 6.48
CA THR A 497 23.72 -7.49 5.11
C THR A 497 24.32 -6.16 4.70
N ALA A 498 25.60 -6.13 4.31
CA ALA A 498 26.23 -4.90 3.88
C ALA A 498 25.56 -4.33 2.61
N VAL A 499 25.15 -3.06 2.68
CA VAL A 499 24.52 -2.32 1.57
C VAL A 499 25.31 -1.09 1.14
N ARG A 500 25.00 -0.58 -0.07
CA ARG A 500 25.62 0.63 -0.67
C ARG A 500 24.65 1.63 -1.31
N GLY A 501 23.36 1.32 -1.39
CA GLY A 501 22.32 2.21 -1.90
C GLY A 501 21.03 1.96 -1.14
N PHE A 502 20.18 2.97 -1.00
CA PHE A 502 19.00 2.95 -0.11
C PHE A 502 17.93 3.92 -0.61
N THR A 503 16.66 3.53 -0.49
CA THR A 503 15.49 4.38 -0.72
C THR A 503 14.28 3.86 0.07
N LEU A 504 13.32 4.73 0.34
CA LEU A 504 12.08 4.49 1.04
C LEU A 504 10.92 4.37 0.05
N GLY A 505 9.88 3.63 0.43
CA GLY A 505 8.59 3.71 -0.25
C GLY A 505 7.99 5.11 -0.09
N LEU A 506 7.46 5.67 -1.19
CA LEU A 506 6.94 7.04 -1.25
C LEU A 506 5.74 7.34 -0.34
N GLY A 507 5.00 6.32 0.08
CA GLY A 507 3.79 6.45 0.89
C GLY A 507 4.04 6.65 2.39
N PHE A 508 5.31 6.65 2.81
CA PHE A 508 5.70 6.67 4.20
C PHE A 508 6.43 7.91 4.63
#